data_AF-A0A147KCF7-F1
#
_entry.id   AF-A0A147KCF7-F1
#
_cell.length_a   1.000
_cell.length_b   1.000
_cell.length_c   1.000
_cell.angle_alpha   90.00
_cell.angle_beta   90.00
_cell.angle_gamma   90.00
#
_symmetry.space_group_name_H-M   'P 1'
#
loop_
_entity.id
_entity.type
_entity.pdbx_description
1 polymer ?
#
loop_
_entity_poly.entity_id
_entity_poly.type
_entity_poly.pdbx_seq_one_letter_code
_entity_poly.pdbx_strand_id
1 'polypeptide(L)'
;MVLLGSLVNAGVIVVCTLFGLLLHRIPERIKGTVMNAISLAVIVLGLQMSLKTENFIFVIVSLVLGAIIGESIQLEDRLNSIGEWIERRFGNGSDSSIAQGFVTATLIFVIGAMSVLGALDSGLRNDHDVLFTKSIIDGFTAMILTSTLGIGVLFSAIPVFLYEGGIALFATVINKIVPEVVMETFLIEMTATGGVMIFAIGLNLLGLTKIRAANLLPSLLVVAILVVAEYFFM
;
A
#
# COMPACT_ATOMS: atom_id res chain seq x y z
N MET A 1 -12.88 2.13 -13.66
CA MET A 1 -12.22 3.44 -13.83
C MET A 1 -10.92 3.32 -13.08
N VAL A 2 -9.77 3.54 -13.74
CA VAL A 2 -8.44 3.28 -13.16
C VAL A 2 -8.19 3.99 -11.83
N LEU A 3 -8.78 5.17 -11.64
CA LEU A 3 -8.66 5.98 -10.43
C LEU A 3 -9.70 5.67 -9.34
N LEU A 4 -10.55 4.67 -9.53
CA LEU A 4 -11.64 4.38 -8.57
C LEU A 4 -11.09 4.01 -7.19
N GLY A 5 -10.08 3.15 -7.14
CA GLY A 5 -9.45 2.74 -5.88
C GLY A 5 -8.86 3.91 -5.10
N SER A 6 -8.09 4.79 -5.76
CA SER A 6 -7.48 5.96 -5.09
C SER A 6 -8.51 7.02 -4.68
N LEU A 7 -9.56 7.20 -5.47
CA LEU A 7 -10.67 8.08 -5.13
C LEU A 7 -11.45 7.57 -3.91
N VAL A 8 -11.72 6.27 -3.85
CA VAL A 8 -12.37 5.64 -2.70
C VAL A 8 -11.49 5.76 -1.47
N ASN A 9 -10.18 5.53 -1.57
CA ASN A 9 -9.27 5.68 -0.44
C ASN A 9 -9.28 7.10 0.12
N ALA A 10 -9.04 8.09 -0.73
CA ALA A 10 -9.08 9.49 -0.34
C ALA A 10 -10.45 9.90 0.25
N GLY A 11 -11.55 9.43 -0.34
CA GLY A 11 -12.90 9.68 0.17
C GLY A 11 -13.14 9.06 1.55
N VAL A 12 -12.70 7.83 1.76
CA VAL A 12 -12.83 7.14 3.05
C VAL A 12 -11.99 7.84 4.13
N ILE A 13 -10.76 8.28 3.81
CA ILE A 13 -9.95 9.10 4.74
C ILE A 13 -10.71 10.36 5.16
N VAL A 14 -11.27 11.11 4.20
CA VAL A 14 -12.04 12.34 4.50
C VAL A 14 -13.23 12.04 5.40
N VAL A 15 -14.04 11.03 5.04
CA VAL A 15 -15.25 10.66 5.80
C VAL A 15 -14.89 10.20 7.21
N CYS A 16 -13.91 9.31 7.35
CA CYS A 16 -13.48 8.79 8.65
C CYS A 16 -12.80 9.84 9.52
N THR A 17 -12.05 10.79 8.95
CA THR A 17 -11.53 11.94 9.68
C THR A 17 -12.67 12.81 10.21
N LEU A 18 -13.68 13.14 9.40
CA LEU A 18 -14.83 13.93 9.88
C LEU A 18 -15.57 13.24 11.02
N PHE A 19 -15.76 11.92 10.95
CA PHE A 19 -16.31 11.15 12.07
C PHE A 19 -15.37 11.12 13.29
N GLY A 20 -14.06 11.05 13.07
CA GLY A 20 -13.04 11.09 14.11
C GLY A 20 -13.03 12.38 14.92
N LEU A 21 -13.42 13.52 14.32
CA LEU A 21 -13.60 14.79 15.04
C LEU A 21 -14.78 14.76 16.02
N LEU A 22 -15.82 13.98 15.71
CA LEU A 22 -17.03 13.86 16.55
C LEU A 22 -16.82 12.82 17.66
N LEU A 23 -16.02 11.79 17.38
CA LEU A 23 -15.74 10.67 18.28
C LEU A 23 -14.57 11.00 19.22
N HIS A 24 -14.87 11.55 20.39
CA HIS A 24 -13.84 12.08 21.29
C HIS A 24 -13.03 11.00 22.04
N ARG A 25 -13.51 9.75 22.16
CA ARG A 25 -12.74 8.62 22.75
C ARG A 25 -13.24 7.25 22.27
N ILE A 26 -12.53 6.63 21.32
CA ILE A 26 -12.73 5.21 21.00
C ILE A 26 -11.94 4.38 22.03
N PRO A 27 -12.57 3.43 22.77
CA PRO A 27 -11.85 2.55 23.68
C PRO A 27 -10.75 1.74 22.98
N GLU A 28 -9.56 1.64 23.59
CA GLU A 28 -8.42 0.91 23.02
C GLU A 28 -8.74 -0.56 22.69
N ARG A 29 -9.61 -1.20 23.50
CA ARG A 29 -10.09 -2.55 23.22
C ARG A 29 -10.83 -2.65 21.87
N ILE A 30 -11.67 -1.66 21.56
CA ILE A 30 -12.40 -1.62 20.29
C ILE A 30 -11.41 -1.39 19.14
N LYS A 31 -10.45 -0.47 19.30
CA LYS A 31 -9.40 -0.25 18.30
C LYS A 31 -8.64 -1.53 17.97
N GLY A 32 -8.18 -2.26 19.00
CA GLY A 32 -7.47 -3.52 18.84
C GLY A 32 -8.32 -4.61 18.17
N THR A 33 -9.57 -4.80 18.60
CA THR A 33 -10.45 -5.81 17.99
C THR A 33 -10.77 -5.51 16.52
N VAL A 34 -11.04 -4.24 16.19
CA VAL A 34 -11.31 -3.82 14.80
C VAL A 34 -10.06 -4.00 13.95
N MET A 35 -8.88 -3.57 14.43
CA MET A 35 -7.62 -3.78 13.71
C MET A 35 -7.36 -5.27 13.47
N ASN A 36 -7.55 -6.13 14.48
CA ASN A 36 -7.40 -7.58 14.30
C ASN A 36 -8.33 -8.14 13.23
N ALA A 37 -9.60 -7.70 13.20
CA ALA A 37 -10.55 -8.13 12.19
C ALA A 37 -10.12 -7.70 10.77
N ILE A 38 -9.66 -6.46 10.61
CA ILE A 38 -9.12 -5.94 9.34
C ILE A 38 -7.87 -6.74 8.94
N SER A 39 -6.93 -6.96 9.86
CA SER A 39 -5.70 -7.74 9.61
C SER A 39 -6.00 -9.16 9.14
N LEU A 40 -6.99 -9.84 9.74
CA LEU A 40 -7.43 -11.16 9.30
C LEU A 40 -8.01 -11.14 7.88
N ALA A 41 -8.81 -10.12 7.53
CA ALA A 41 -9.31 -9.96 6.17
C ALA A 41 -8.17 -9.70 5.16
N VAL A 42 -7.17 -8.89 5.52
CA VAL A 42 -5.97 -8.64 4.71
C VAL A 42 -5.18 -9.93 4.48
N ILE A 43 -5.02 -10.76 5.51
CA ILE A 43 -4.37 -12.07 5.40
C ILE A 43 -5.11 -12.95 4.39
N VAL A 44 -6.44 -13.03 4.46
CA VAL A 44 -7.26 -13.82 3.53
C VAL A 44 -7.12 -13.31 2.10
N LEU A 45 -7.17 -11.99 1.90
CA LEU A 45 -6.96 -11.37 0.59
C LEU A 45 -5.58 -11.72 0.01
N GLY A 46 -4.53 -11.59 0.82
CA GLY A 46 -3.17 -11.93 0.42
C GLY A 46 -3.03 -13.39 -0.01
N LEU A 47 -3.62 -14.32 0.76
CA LEU A 47 -3.65 -15.74 0.40
C LEU A 47 -4.40 -15.97 -0.92
N GLN A 48 -5.60 -15.39 -1.07
CA GLN A 48 -6.40 -15.53 -2.29
C GLN A 48 -5.65 -15.05 -3.53
N MET A 49 -4.91 -13.94 -3.41
CA MET A 49 -4.08 -13.42 -4.50
C MET A 49 -2.86 -14.31 -4.77
N SER A 50 -2.16 -14.77 -3.72
CA SER A 50 -0.95 -15.59 -3.85
C SER A 50 -1.19 -16.95 -4.51
N LEU A 51 -2.41 -17.49 -4.37
CA LEU A 51 -2.78 -18.79 -4.91
C LEU A 51 -3.23 -18.75 -6.39
N LYS A 52 -3.16 -17.57 -7.04
CA LYS A 52 -3.51 -17.43 -8.47
C LYS A 52 -2.41 -17.90 -9.43
N THR A 53 -1.16 -18.04 -8.99
CA THR A 53 -0.05 -18.48 -9.85
C THR A 53 -0.09 -20.00 -10.08
N GLU A 54 0.24 -20.41 -11.30
CA GLU A 54 0.53 -21.81 -11.63
C GLU A 54 2.04 -22.12 -11.54
N ASN A 55 2.90 -21.10 -11.57
CA ASN A 55 4.34 -21.23 -11.52
C ASN A 55 4.94 -20.57 -10.27
N PHE A 56 4.74 -21.24 -9.14
CA PHE A 56 5.19 -20.73 -7.83
C PHE A 56 6.71 -20.47 -7.74
N ILE A 57 7.52 -21.03 -8.66
CA ILE A 57 8.96 -20.75 -8.74
C ILE A 57 9.20 -19.27 -9.08
N PHE A 58 8.41 -18.67 -9.97
CA PHE A 58 8.54 -17.25 -10.32
C PHE A 58 8.34 -16.37 -9.10
N VAL A 59 7.32 -16.66 -8.30
CA VAL A 59 7.04 -15.94 -7.05
C VAL A 59 8.19 -16.07 -6.06
N ILE A 60 8.69 -17.29 -5.82
CA ILE A 60 9.82 -17.50 -4.88
C ILE A 60 11.06 -16.74 -5.33
N VAL A 61 11.48 -16.91 -6.60
CA VAL A 61 12.69 -16.27 -7.12
C VAL A 61 12.56 -14.75 -7.06
N SER A 62 11.40 -14.22 -7.43
CA SER A 62 11.13 -12.79 -7.41
C SER A 62 11.16 -12.21 -6.00
N LEU A 63 10.57 -12.90 -5.02
CA LEU A 63 10.61 -12.48 -3.62
C LEU A 63 12.02 -12.53 -3.05
N VAL A 64 12.80 -13.59 -3.33
CA VAL A 64 14.17 -13.73 -2.83
C VAL A 64 15.07 -12.65 -3.42
N LEU A 65 15.10 -12.50 -4.75
CA LEU A 65 15.92 -11.47 -5.39
C LEU A 65 15.45 -10.06 -5.05
N GLY A 66 14.13 -9.86 -5.00
CA GLY A 66 13.52 -8.59 -4.59
C GLY A 66 13.91 -8.20 -3.17
N ALA A 67 13.86 -9.15 -2.22
CA ALA A 67 14.29 -8.95 -0.84
C ALA A 67 15.78 -8.61 -0.74
N ILE A 68 16.64 -9.33 -1.47
CA ILE A 68 18.09 -9.04 -1.51
C ILE A 68 18.32 -7.61 -2.00
N ILE A 69 17.67 -7.21 -3.10
CA ILE A 69 17.81 -5.87 -3.67
C ILE A 69 17.27 -4.82 -2.67
N GLY A 70 16.07 -5.03 -2.13
CA GLY A 70 15.41 -4.11 -1.22
C GLY A 70 16.14 -3.92 0.11
N GLU A 71 16.68 -5.00 0.68
CA GLU A 71 17.51 -4.93 1.88
C GLU A 71 18.85 -4.26 1.61
N SER A 72 19.48 -4.54 0.45
CA SER A 72 20.75 -3.91 0.05
C SER A 72 20.63 -2.39 -0.09
N ILE A 73 19.50 -1.90 -0.59
CA ILE A 73 19.23 -0.45 -0.68
C ILE A 73 18.58 0.10 0.59
N GLN A 74 18.21 -0.74 1.55
CA GLN A 74 17.48 -0.38 2.77
C GLN A 74 16.21 0.42 2.45
N LEU A 75 15.38 -0.09 1.54
CA LEU A 75 14.26 0.66 0.95
C LEU A 75 13.30 1.20 2.02
N GLU A 76 12.90 0.34 2.95
CA GLU A 76 12.01 0.69 4.06
C GLU A 76 12.64 1.74 4.99
N ASP A 77 13.94 1.63 5.32
CA ASP A 77 14.63 2.65 6.14
C ASP A 77 14.67 4.00 5.44
N ARG A 78 14.89 4.01 4.12
CA ARG A 78 14.89 5.25 3.34
C ARG A 78 13.51 5.88 3.31
N LEU A 79 12.46 5.08 3.12
CA LEU A 79 11.09 5.58 3.17
C LEU A 79 10.75 6.16 4.55
N ASN A 80 11.11 5.46 5.63
CA ASN A 80 10.95 5.95 7.00
C ASN A 80 11.73 7.25 7.24
N SER A 81 12.98 7.31 6.77
CA SER A 81 13.85 8.49 6.91
C SER A 81 13.32 9.72 6.15
N ILE A 82 12.75 9.51 4.95
CA ILE A 82 12.05 10.56 4.20
C ILE A 82 10.87 11.06 5.03
N GLY A 83 10.13 10.14 5.67
CA GLY A 83 9.04 10.51 6.57
C GLY A 83 9.49 11.39 7.72
N GLU A 84 10.49 10.95 8.48
CA GLU A 84 11.03 11.74 9.59
C GLU A 84 11.55 13.11 9.14
N TRP A 85 12.16 13.19 7.95
CA TRP A 85 12.64 14.46 7.40
C TRP A 85 11.50 15.43 7.08
N ILE A 86 10.41 14.95 6.47
CA ILE A 86 9.22 15.77 6.17
C ILE A 86 8.57 16.23 7.49
N GLU A 87 8.43 15.35 8.47
CA GLU A 87 7.87 15.68 9.78
C GLU A 87 8.68 16.77 10.49
N ARG A 88 10.01 16.66 10.53
CA ARG A 88 10.87 17.68 11.16
C ARG A 88 10.81 19.03 10.46
N ARG A 89 10.66 19.03 9.12
CA ARG A 89 10.68 20.27 8.32
C ARG A 89 9.34 21.01 8.36
N PHE A 90 8.22 20.28 8.36
CA PHE A 90 6.88 20.87 8.25
C PHE A 90 6.07 20.83 9.56
N GLY A 91 6.46 20.01 10.55
CA GLY A 91 5.76 19.88 11.83
C GLY A 91 6.06 20.96 12.88
N ASN A 92 7.07 21.81 12.67
CA ASN A 92 7.59 22.76 13.68
C ASN A 92 7.12 24.23 13.50
N GLY A 93 5.94 24.46 12.90
CA GLY A 93 5.36 25.81 12.70
C GLY A 93 4.34 26.25 13.75
N SER A 94 3.89 27.51 13.70
CA SER A 94 2.91 28.11 14.65
C SER A 94 1.50 27.50 14.60
N ASP A 95 1.12 26.82 13.50
CA ASP A 95 -0.09 25.98 13.37
C ASP A 95 0.25 24.48 13.56
N SER A 96 1.10 24.18 14.54
CA SER A 96 1.78 22.88 14.70
C SER A 96 0.85 21.67 14.64
N SER A 97 -0.35 21.74 15.22
CA SER A 97 -1.29 20.60 15.24
C SER A 97 -1.83 20.23 13.86
N ILE A 98 -2.17 21.20 13.01
CA ILE A 98 -2.70 20.92 11.66
C ILE A 98 -1.59 20.40 10.76
N ALA A 99 -0.43 21.07 10.77
CA ALA A 99 0.71 20.67 9.96
C ALA A 99 1.22 19.28 10.38
N GLN A 100 1.32 19.01 11.68
CA GLN A 100 1.70 17.70 12.21
C GLN A 100 0.69 16.62 11.80
N GLY A 101 -0.61 16.85 12.00
CA GLY A 101 -1.64 15.90 11.59
C GLY A 101 -1.60 15.56 10.10
N PHE A 102 -1.41 16.58 9.26
CA PHE A 102 -1.25 16.39 7.81
C PHE A 102 -0.03 15.54 7.47
N VAL A 103 1.13 15.89 8.02
CA VAL A 103 2.38 15.22 7.70
C VAL A 103 2.37 13.79 8.22
N THR A 104 2.10 13.57 9.50
CA THR A 104 2.09 12.23 10.10
C THR A 104 1.14 11.29 9.36
N ALA A 105 -0.08 11.74 9.05
CA ALA A 105 -1.05 10.93 8.32
C ALA A 105 -0.60 10.64 6.89
N THR A 106 -0.08 11.64 6.16
CA THR A 106 0.42 11.47 4.79
C THR A 106 1.51 10.42 4.74
N LEU A 107 2.45 10.44 5.69
CA LEU A 107 3.56 9.50 5.73
C LEU A 107 3.06 8.07 5.96
N ILE A 108 2.19 7.88 6.96
CA ILE A 108 1.61 6.57 7.28
C ILE A 108 0.86 6.01 6.07
N PHE A 109 0.04 6.82 5.40
CA PHE A 109 -0.80 6.35 4.31
C PHE A 109 -0.03 6.14 3.00
N VAL A 110 0.94 7.01 2.67
CA VAL A 110 1.64 6.94 1.38
C VAL A 110 2.74 5.88 1.37
N ILE A 111 3.51 5.73 2.45
CA ILE A 111 4.72 4.89 2.49
C ILE A 111 4.42 3.38 2.48
N GLY A 112 3.16 2.98 2.64
CA GLY A 112 2.75 1.57 2.62
C GLY A 112 3.06 0.86 1.29
N ALA A 113 3.60 -0.36 1.37
CA ALA A 113 3.80 -1.21 0.19
C ALA A 113 2.49 -1.49 -0.57
N MET A 114 1.36 -1.53 0.14
CA MET A 114 0.02 -1.64 -0.47
C MET A 114 -0.37 -0.44 -1.33
N SER A 115 0.17 0.76 -1.08
CA SER A 115 -0.10 1.96 -1.92
C SER A 115 0.44 1.74 -3.32
N VAL A 116 1.67 1.21 -3.43
CA VAL A 116 2.32 0.92 -4.72
C VAL A 116 1.65 -0.26 -5.38
N LEU A 117 1.52 -1.39 -4.67
CA LEU A 117 0.96 -2.61 -5.23
C LEU A 117 -0.50 -2.42 -5.67
N GLY A 118 -1.34 -1.82 -4.82
CA GLY A 118 -2.74 -1.60 -5.13
C GLY A 118 -2.95 -0.61 -6.27
N ALA A 119 -2.14 0.44 -6.37
CA ALA A 119 -2.20 1.37 -7.49
C ALA A 119 -1.78 0.72 -8.81
N LEU A 120 -0.75 -0.14 -8.80
CA LEU A 120 -0.35 -0.91 -9.97
C LEU A 120 -1.46 -1.88 -10.40
N ASP A 121 -2.06 -2.61 -9.46
CA ASP A 121 -3.16 -3.55 -9.74
C ASP A 121 -4.38 -2.82 -10.34
N SER A 122 -4.72 -1.66 -9.76
CA SER A 122 -5.77 -0.76 -10.22
C SER A 122 -5.51 -0.21 -11.62
N GLY A 123 -4.26 0.13 -11.94
CA GLY A 123 -3.87 0.68 -13.24
C GLY A 123 -3.74 -0.36 -14.34
N LEU A 124 -3.24 -1.55 -14.00
CA LEU A 124 -2.92 -2.58 -14.97
C LEU A 124 -4.09 -3.54 -15.22
N ARG A 125 -4.85 -3.90 -14.18
CA ARG A 125 -5.96 -4.88 -14.22
C ARG A 125 -7.34 -4.25 -14.07
N ASN A 126 -7.40 -2.96 -13.70
CA ASN A 126 -8.65 -2.32 -13.26
C ASN A 126 -9.31 -3.11 -12.11
N ASP A 127 -8.47 -3.71 -11.27
CA ASP A 127 -8.83 -4.43 -10.04
C ASP A 127 -8.47 -3.53 -8.84
N HIS A 128 -9.43 -3.28 -7.96
CA HIS A 128 -9.32 -2.27 -6.92
C HIS A 128 -9.34 -2.87 -5.51
N ASP A 129 -9.37 -4.19 -5.37
CA ASP A 129 -9.59 -4.87 -4.09
C ASP A 129 -8.51 -4.53 -3.05
N VAL A 130 -7.25 -4.40 -3.51
CA VAL A 130 -6.12 -4.01 -2.65
C VAL A 130 -6.29 -2.58 -2.14
N LEU A 131 -6.69 -1.63 -3.01
CA LEU A 131 -6.90 -0.23 -2.62
C LEU A 131 -8.17 -0.07 -1.77
N PHE A 132 -9.22 -0.84 -2.01
CA PHE A 132 -10.42 -0.85 -1.15
C PHE A 132 -10.11 -1.38 0.25
N THR A 133 -9.33 -2.45 0.32
CA THR A 133 -8.86 -2.98 1.61
C THR A 133 -7.99 -1.95 2.34
N LYS A 134 -7.08 -1.30 1.60
CA LYS A 134 -6.27 -0.19 2.13
C LYS A 134 -7.14 0.97 2.62
N SER A 135 -8.20 1.32 1.89
CA SER A 135 -9.13 2.40 2.25
C SER A 135 -9.74 2.18 3.64
N ILE A 136 -10.07 0.93 3.98
CA ILE A 136 -10.61 0.59 5.30
C ILE A 136 -9.54 0.76 6.39
N ILE A 137 -8.30 0.31 6.13
CA ILE A 137 -7.16 0.45 7.05
C ILE A 137 -6.85 1.93 7.28
N ASP A 138 -6.65 2.68 6.21
CA ASP A 138 -6.32 4.11 6.24
C ASP A 138 -7.46 4.91 6.86
N GLY A 139 -8.73 4.62 6.51
CA GLY A 139 -9.90 5.27 7.08
C GLY A 139 -9.98 5.08 8.59
N PHE A 140 -9.85 3.84 9.07
CA PHE A 140 -9.87 3.58 10.51
C PHE A 140 -8.68 4.24 11.21
N THR A 141 -7.50 4.18 10.61
CA THR A 141 -6.30 4.86 11.12
C THR A 141 -6.48 6.38 11.14
N ALA A 142 -7.08 6.97 10.11
CA ALA A 142 -7.39 8.39 10.01
C ALA A 142 -8.37 8.82 11.11
N MET A 143 -9.40 8.02 11.37
CA MET A 143 -10.34 8.26 12.47
C MET A 143 -9.62 8.32 13.83
N ILE A 144 -8.71 7.37 14.08
CA ILE A 144 -7.92 7.33 15.32
C ILE A 144 -6.95 8.52 15.39
N LEU A 145 -6.16 8.77 14.34
CA LEU A 145 -5.17 9.85 14.31
C LEU A 145 -5.84 11.21 14.47
N THR A 146 -7.03 11.41 13.90
CA THR A 146 -7.78 12.66 14.01
C THR A 146 -8.13 12.98 15.47
N SER A 147 -8.45 11.97 16.28
CA SER A 147 -8.75 12.19 17.71
C SER A 147 -7.55 12.71 18.52
N THR A 148 -6.33 12.56 18.00
CA THR A 148 -5.08 12.98 18.65
C THR A 148 -4.45 14.21 17.99
N LEU A 149 -4.43 14.26 16.65
CA LEU A 149 -3.72 15.24 15.84
C LEU A 149 -4.67 16.28 15.19
N GLY A 150 -5.98 16.11 15.35
CA GLY A 150 -7.00 17.05 14.88
C GLY A 150 -7.22 17.00 13.37
N ILE A 151 -7.81 18.08 12.86
CA ILE A 151 -8.29 18.19 11.47
C ILE A 151 -7.20 18.07 10.41
N GLY A 152 -5.93 18.26 10.79
CA GLY A 152 -4.78 18.15 9.89
C GLY A 152 -4.75 16.85 9.08
N VAL A 153 -5.21 15.75 9.69
CA VAL A 153 -5.27 14.41 9.05
C VAL A 153 -6.07 14.42 7.74
N LEU A 154 -7.11 15.25 7.64
CA LEU A 154 -7.99 15.33 6.47
C LEU A 154 -7.22 15.68 5.19
N PHE A 155 -6.18 16.51 5.32
CA PHE A 155 -5.39 16.96 4.18
C PHE A 155 -4.51 15.85 3.58
N SER A 156 -4.28 14.75 4.29
CA SER A 156 -3.51 13.60 3.79
C SER A 156 -4.20 12.86 2.63
N ALA A 157 -5.52 13.03 2.48
CA ALA A 157 -6.27 12.48 1.35
C ALA A 157 -5.73 12.97 -0.01
N ILE A 158 -5.20 14.19 -0.07
CA ILE A 158 -4.65 14.79 -1.30
C ILE A 158 -3.38 14.04 -1.76
N PRO A 159 -2.29 13.95 -0.97
CA PRO A 159 -1.11 13.23 -1.39
C PRO A 159 -1.37 11.73 -1.61
N VAL A 160 -2.27 11.11 -0.83
CA VAL A 160 -2.68 9.70 -1.07
C VAL A 160 -3.31 9.55 -2.46
N PHE A 161 -4.29 10.38 -2.79
CA PHE A 161 -4.93 10.36 -4.10
C PHE A 161 -3.93 10.59 -5.25
N LEU A 162 -3.05 11.57 -5.10
CA LEU A 162 -2.06 11.91 -6.13
C LEU A 162 -1.02 10.80 -6.30
N TYR A 163 -0.56 10.20 -5.21
CA TYR A 163 0.43 9.13 -5.25
C TYR A 163 -0.14 7.86 -5.88
N GLU A 164 -1.25 7.35 -5.35
CA GLU A 164 -1.90 6.14 -5.85
C GLU A 164 -2.46 6.36 -7.26
N GLY A 165 -3.12 7.50 -7.49
CA GLY A 165 -3.66 7.86 -8.79
C GLY A 165 -2.57 8.05 -9.85
N GLY A 166 -1.44 8.65 -9.49
CA GLY A 166 -0.29 8.81 -10.37
C GLY A 166 0.30 7.47 -10.80
N ILE A 167 0.50 6.55 -9.85
CA ILE A 167 0.98 5.19 -10.14
C ILE A 167 -0.03 4.44 -11.02
N ALA A 168 -1.33 4.51 -10.70
CA ALA A 168 -2.37 3.84 -11.47
C ALA A 168 -2.45 4.36 -12.91
N LEU A 169 -2.36 5.68 -13.12
CA LEU A 169 -2.32 6.26 -14.47
C LEU A 169 -1.05 5.84 -15.23
N PHE A 170 0.11 5.85 -14.57
CA PHE A 170 1.36 5.40 -15.18
C PHE A 170 1.30 3.93 -15.60
N ALA A 171 0.70 3.08 -14.77
CA ALA A 171 0.46 1.68 -15.09
C ALA A 171 -0.34 1.48 -16.38
N THR A 172 -1.34 2.33 -16.68
CA THR A 172 -2.10 2.22 -17.95
C THR A 172 -1.22 2.44 -19.18
N VAL A 173 -0.16 3.24 -19.07
CA VAL A 173 0.79 3.46 -20.16
C VAL A 173 1.62 2.20 -20.39
N ILE A 174 2.04 1.52 -19.32
CA ILE A 174 2.75 0.24 -19.39
C ILE A 174 1.89 -0.81 -20.11
N ASN A 175 0.60 -0.91 -19.73
CA ASN A 175 -0.34 -1.86 -20.33
C ASN A 175 -0.45 -1.70 -21.87
N LYS A 176 -0.34 -0.47 -22.39
CA LYS A 176 -0.42 -0.20 -23.83
C LYS A 176 0.85 -0.48 -24.62
N ILE A 177 2.01 -0.51 -23.96
CA ILE A 177 3.33 -0.64 -24.63
C ILE A 177 3.77 -2.10 -24.68
N VAL A 178 3.42 -2.88 -23.64
CA VAL A 178 3.86 -4.27 -23.51
C VAL A 178 2.95 -5.21 -24.32
N PRO A 179 3.51 -6.18 -25.06
CA PRO A 179 2.71 -7.18 -25.79
C PRO A 179 1.73 -7.93 -24.88
N GLU A 180 0.51 -8.19 -25.35
CA GLU A 180 -0.58 -8.79 -24.56
C GLU A 180 -0.17 -10.12 -23.90
N VAL A 181 0.55 -10.98 -24.64
CA VAL A 181 1.02 -12.29 -24.14
C VAL A 181 1.96 -12.16 -22.94
N VAL A 182 2.87 -11.18 -22.97
CA VAL A 182 3.81 -10.91 -21.87
C VAL A 182 3.08 -10.29 -20.69
N MET A 183 2.11 -9.43 -20.98
CA MET A 183 1.31 -8.75 -19.96
C MET A 183 0.47 -9.76 -19.15
N GLU A 184 -0.19 -10.73 -19.78
CA GLU A 184 -1.01 -11.72 -19.08
C GLU A 184 -0.22 -12.49 -18.00
N THR A 185 0.92 -13.06 -18.37
CA THR A 185 1.81 -13.76 -17.43
C THR A 185 2.34 -12.82 -16.35
N PHE A 186 2.76 -11.61 -16.73
CA PHE A 186 3.23 -10.60 -15.77
C PHE A 186 2.17 -10.28 -14.72
N LEU A 187 0.92 -10.11 -15.13
CA LEU A 187 -0.18 -9.77 -14.22
C LEU A 187 -0.49 -10.88 -13.23
N ILE A 188 -0.45 -12.15 -13.66
CA ILE A 188 -0.66 -13.30 -12.77
C ILE A 188 0.47 -13.37 -11.72
N GLU A 189 1.72 -13.33 -12.17
CA GLU A 189 2.89 -13.48 -11.28
C GLU A 189 3.09 -12.27 -10.37
N MET A 190 2.78 -11.06 -10.86
CA MET A 190 2.79 -9.84 -10.07
C MET A 190 1.70 -9.87 -9.00
N THR A 191 0.48 -10.31 -9.35
CA THR A 191 -0.61 -10.46 -8.40
C THR A 191 -0.27 -11.49 -7.32
N ALA A 192 0.32 -12.62 -7.70
CA ALA A 192 0.68 -13.67 -6.75
C ALA A 192 1.79 -13.23 -5.79
N THR A 193 2.85 -12.61 -6.33
CA THR A 193 3.95 -12.02 -5.54
C THR A 193 3.44 -10.90 -4.63
N GLY A 194 2.56 -10.06 -5.16
CA GLY A 194 1.82 -9.05 -4.41
C GLY A 194 0.99 -9.63 -3.27
N GLY A 195 0.29 -10.74 -3.52
CA GLY A 195 -0.49 -11.46 -2.52
C GLY A 195 0.34 -11.93 -1.34
N VAL A 196 1.55 -12.44 -1.58
CA VAL A 196 2.48 -12.83 -0.50
C VAL A 196 2.93 -11.61 0.31
N MET A 197 3.18 -10.47 -0.33
CA MET A 197 3.48 -9.21 0.38
C MET A 197 2.30 -8.73 1.22
N ILE A 198 1.07 -8.77 0.69
CA ILE A 198 -0.15 -8.41 1.43
C ILE A 198 -0.37 -9.34 2.62
N PHE A 199 -0.13 -10.65 2.45
CA PHE A 199 -0.19 -11.62 3.54
C PHE A 199 0.78 -11.26 4.67
N ALA A 200 2.04 -10.92 4.33
CA ALA A 200 3.03 -10.46 5.30
C ALA A 200 2.60 -9.16 6.02
N ILE A 201 1.99 -8.22 5.29
CA ILE A 201 1.45 -6.99 5.87
C ILE A 201 0.32 -7.31 6.87
N GLY A 202 -0.59 -8.21 6.51
CA GLY A 202 -1.66 -8.66 7.41
C GLY A 202 -1.12 -9.30 8.70
N LEU A 203 -0.08 -10.13 8.61
CA LEU A 203 0.59 -10.71 9.79
C LEU A 203 1.25 -9.64 10.69
N ASN A 204 1.87 -8.63 10.08
CA ASN A 204 2.45 -7.51 10.81
C ASN A 204 1.38 -6.67 11.51
N LEU A 205 0.27 -6.37 10.83
CA LEU A 205 -0.86 -5.64 11.40
C LEU A 205 -1.53 -6.42 12.54
N LEU A 206 -1.51 -7.76 12.49
CA LEU A 206 -1.96 -8.63 13.58
C LEU A 206 -0.95 -8.71 14.74
N GLY A 207 0.26 -8.17 14.57
CA GLY A 207 1.32 -8.16 15.58
C GLY A 207 2.07 -9.48 15.74
N LEU A 208 1.95 -10.41 14.78
CA LEU A 208 2.61 -11.72 14.84
C LEU A 208 4.05 -11.68 14.32
N THR A 209 4.35 -10.75 13.40
CA THR A 209 5.65 -10.64 12.74
C THR A 209 6.10 -9.18 12.58
N LYS A 210 7.33 -8.97 12.13
CA LYS A 210 7.88 -7.67 11.74
C LYS A 210 8.60 -7.77 10.39
N ILE A 211 7.87 -8.22 9.38
CA ILE A 211 8.41 -8.39 8.02
C ILE A 211 8.51 -7.02 7.36
N ARG A 212 9.67 -6.72 6.78
CA ARG A 212 9.92 -5.45 6.09
C ARG A 212 9.29 -5.44 4.70
N ALA A 213 7.96 -5.36 4.62
CA ALA A 213 7.22 -5.57 3.39
C ALA A 213 7.59 -4.56 2.28
N ALA A 214 8.02 -3.34 2.64
CA ALA A 214 8.49 -2.38 1.64
C ALA A 214 9.79 -2.84 0.96
N ASN A 215 10.68 -3.56 1.67
CA ASN A 215 11.89 -4.15 1.07
C ASN A 215 11.58 -5.28 0.08
N LEU A 216 10.33 -5.78 0.04
CA LEU A 216 9.92 -6.77 -0.94
C LEU A 216 9.42 -6.12 -2.24
N LEU A 217 9.14 -4.82 -2.28
CA LEU A 217 8.64 -4.14 -3.50
C LEU A 217 9.50 -4.34 -4.76
N PRO A 218 10.85 -4.41 -4.70
CA PRO A 218 11.67 -4.70 -5.87
C PRO A 218 11.35 -6.05 -6.53
N SER A 219 10.70 -6.98 -5.82
CA SER A 219 10.22 -8.24 -6.40
C SER A 219 9.31 -8.02 -7.62
N LEU A 220 8.52 -6.93 -7.64
CA LEU A 220 7.66 -6.60 -8.79
C LEU A 220 8.46 -6.33 -10.07
N LEU A 221 9.62 -5.69 -9.93
CA LEU A 221 10.55 -5.46 -11.05
C LEU A 221 11.22 -6.77 -11.47
N VAL A 222 11.55 -7.64 -10.51
CA VAL A 222 12.11 -8.96 -10.81
C VAL A 222 11.11 -9.81 -11.58
N VAL A 223 9.82 -9.82 -11.20
CA VAL A 223 8.76 -10.49 -11.95
C VAL A 223 8.74 -10.00 -13.40
N ALA A 224 8.76 -8.67 -13.62
CA ALA A 224 8.78 -8.10 -14.96
C ALA A 224 9.98 -8.60 -15.80
N ILE A 225 11.18 -8.64 -15.18
CA ILE A 225 12.40 -9.10 -15.86
C ILE A 225 12.32 -10.60 -16.19
N LEU A 226 11.85 -11.43 -15.26
CA LEU A 226 11.76 -12.88 -15.47
C LEU A 226 10.76 -13.23 -16.58
N VAL A 227 9.58 -12.60 -16.58
CA VAL A 227 8.56 -12.83 -17.61
C VAL A 227 9.04 -12.39 -18.99
N VAL A 228 9.73 -11.24 -19.08
CA VAL A 228 10.34 -10.80 -20.34
C VAL A 228 11.44 -11.76 -20.79
N ALA A 229 12.29 -12.24 -19.89
CA ALA A 229 13.32 -13.22 -20.22
C ALA A 229 12.71 -14.51 -20.76
N GLU A 230 11.70 -15.06 -20.07
CA GLU A 230 10.98 -16.26 -20.50
C GLU A 230 10.43 -16.11 -21.93
N TYR A 231 9.82 -14.98 -22.24
CA TYR A 231 9.30 -14.69 -23.58
C TYR A 231 10.36 -14.66 -24.70
N PHE A 232 11.61 -14.28 -24.39
CA PHE A 232 12.69 -14.27 -25.38
C PHE A 232 13.43 -15.62 -25.51
N PHE A 233 13.41 -16.45 -24.46
CA PHE A 233 14.15 -17.71 -24.41
C PHE A 233 13.29 -18.97 -24.70
N MET A 234 11.97 -18.84 -24.78
CA MET A 234 11.03 -19.89 -25.22
C MET A 234 10.38 -19.53 -26.56
#